data_AF-A0A6B3GNT7-F1
#
_entry.id   AF-A0A6B3GNT7-F1
#
_cell.length_a   1.000
_cell.length_b   1.000
_cell.length_c   1.000
_cell.angle_alpha   90.00
_cell.angle_beta   90.00
_cell.angle_gamma   90.00
#
_symmetry.space_group_name_H-M   'P 1'
#
loop_
_entity.id
_entity.type
_entity.pdbx_description
1 polymer ?
#
loop_
_entity_poly.entity_id
_entity_poly.type
_entity_poly.pdbx_seq_one_letter_code
_entity_poly.pdbx_strand_id
1 'polypeptide(L)'
;ARVTEIETAMHREHKSSFKDLLGNRFFFLPIVWVGIGLSMFQQLVGINVAFYYSATLWQSVGIDPTDSFFYSFTTSIINIIGTVIAMVLVDRVGRRPLALVGSIGMAVALAVEAWAFSADLVDGKLPTAQGATALVAAHVFVLFF
;
A
#
# COMPACT_ATOMS: atom_id res chain seq x y z
N ALA A 1 4.36 -41.91 26.28
CA ALA A 1 5.01 -41.77 24.97
C ALA A 1 4.57 -40.48 24.28
N ARG A 2 3.31 -40.34 23.85
CA ARG A 2 2.85 -39.11 23.17
C ARG A 2 2.78 -37.86 24.05
N VAL A 3 2.41 -38.00 25.32
CA VAL A 3 2.37 -36.87 26.27
C VAL A 3 3.78 -36.31 26.53
N THR A 4 4.78 -37.18 26.63
CA THR A 4 6.19 -36.81 26.79
C THR A 4 6.78 -36.14 25.54
N GLU A 5 6.37 -36.56 24.34
CA GLU A 5 6.71 -35.86 23.08
C GLU A 5 6.10 -34.46 23.00
N ILE A 6 4.85 -34.29 23.47
CA ILE A 6 4.16 -32.99 23.49
C ILE A 6 4.81 -32.03 24.51
N GLU A 7 5.17 -32.52 25.70
CA GLU A 7 5.94 -31.74 26.69
C GLU A 7 7.31 -31.31 26.13
N THR A 8 8.00 -32.20 25.42
CA THR A 8 9.32 -31.91 24.85
C THR A 8 9.24 -30.93 23.67
N ALA A 9 8.14 -30.95 22.90
CA ALA A 9 7.87 -30.01 21.83
C ALA A 9 7.47 -28.62 22.36
N MET A 10 6.69 -28.56 23.46
CA MET A 10 6.33 -27.31 24.14
C MET A 10 7.55 -26.62 24.77
N HIS A 11 8.52 -27.39 25.28
CA HIS A 11 9.76 -26.83 25.82
C HIS A 11 10.76 -26.34 24.76
N ARG A 12 10.48 -26.56 23.46
CA ARG A 12 11.24 -25.99 22.33
C ARG A 12 10.57 -24.78 21.69
N GLU A 13 9.73 -24.04 22.42
CA GLU A 13 9.48 -22.64 22.08
C GLU A 13 10.76 -21.83 22.35
N HIS A 14 11.71 -21.91 21.42
CA HIS A 14 12.78 -20.95 21.34
C HIS A 14 12.11 -19.58 21.13
N LYS A 15 12.05 -18.77 22.19
CA LYS A 15 11.60 -17.39 22.09
C LYS A 15 12.49 -16.69 21.09
N SER A 16 11.99 -16.52 19.87
CA SER A 16 12.69 -15.87 18.76
C SER A 16 13.33 -14.59 19.28
N SER A 17 14.66 -14.60 19.40
CA SER A 17 15.43 -13.48 19.92
C SER A 17 15.93 -12.65 18.75
N PHE A 18 16.12 -11.35 18.95
CA PHE A 18 16.72 -10.48 17.93
C PHE A 18 18.08 -10.99 17.42
N LYS A 19 18.78 -11.81 18.23
CA LYS A 19 20.04 -12.46 17.85
C LYS A 19 19.86 -13.57 16.81
N ASP A 20 18.70 -14.21 16.74
CA ASP A 20 18.41 -15.26 15.75
C ASP A 20 18.20 -14.69 14.34
N LEU A 21 17.96 -13.37 14.26
CA LEU A 21 17.91 -12.64 12.99
C LEU A 21 19.31 -12.36 12.44
N LEU A 22 20.36 -12.53 13.25
CA LEU A 22 21.75 -12.29 12.84
C LEU A 22 22.28 -13.49 12.04
N GLY A 23 22.72 -13.23 10.82
CA GLY A 23 23.16 -14.25 9.86
C GLY A 23 24.66 -14.17 9.56
N ASN A 24 25.27 -15.31 9.22
CA ASN A 24 26.72 -15.44 9.06
C ASN A 24 27.31 -14.79 7.78
N ARG A 25 26.47 -14.34 6.83
CA ARG A 25 26.93 -13.92 5.49
C ARG A 25 26.76 -12.43 5.17
N PHE A 26 25.93 -11.70 5.94
CA PHE A 26 25.73 -10.24 5.76
C PHE A 26 25.04 -9.58 6.98
N PHE A 27 25.48 -9.96 8.20
CA PHE A 27 24.95 -9.51 9.49
C PHE A 27 23.52 -9.95 9.83
N PHE A 28 22.58 -10.05 8.87
CA PHE A 28 21.21 -10.53 9.05
C PHE A 28 20.82 -11.68 8.09
N LEU A 29 19.75 -12.41 8.42
CA LEU A 29 19.14 -13.42 7.55
C LEU A 29 18.59 -12.80 6.25
N PRO A 30 18.61 -13.52 5.11
CA PRO A 30 18.09 -13.02 3.83
C PRO A 30 16.64 -12.50 3.88
N ILE A 31 15.81 -13.09 4.74
CA ILE A 31 14.41 -12.67 4.93
C ILE A 31 14.30 -11.25 5.51
N VAL A 32 15.27 -10.83 6.33
CA VAL A 32 15.33 -9.48 6.91
C VAL A 32 15.63 -8.48 5.80
N TRP A 33 16.56 -8.79 4.90
CA TRP A 33 16.87 -7.94 3.74
C TRP A 33 15.69 -7.80 2.78
N VAL A 34 14.93 -8.88 2.54
CA VAL A 34 13.70 -8.82 1.74
C VAL A 34 12.65 -7.93 2.43
N GLY A 35 12.49 -8.05 3.75
CA GLY A 35 11.60 -7.19 4.53
C GLY A 35 12.00 -5.71 4.47
N ILE A 36 13.28 -5.40 4.69
CA ILE A 36 13.81 -4.03 4.58
C ILE A 36 13.58 -3.47 3.17
N GLY A 37 13.94 -4.23 2.14
CA GLY A 37 13.72 -3.83 0.75
C GLY A 37 12.26 -3.57 0.46
N LEU A 38 11.36 -4.47 0.88
CA LEU A 38 9.92 -4.30 0.72
C LEU A 38 9.40 -3.05 1.43
N SER A 39 9.80 -2.80 2.68
CA SER A 39 9.40 -1.60 3.43
C SER A 39 9.94 -0.31 2.83
N MET A 40 11.16 -0.34 2.27
CA MET A 40 11.70 0.78 1.51
C MET A 40 10.88 1.04 0.25
N PHE A 41 10.59 0.00 -0.55
CA PHE A 41 9.76 0.15 -1.75
C PHE A 41 8.36 0.66 -1.43
N GLN A 42 7.73 0.17 -0.35
CA GLN A 42 6.43 0.68 0.11
C GLN A 42 6.45 2.19 0.40
N GLN A 43 7.51 2.70 1.04
CA GLN A 43 7.62 4.14 1.29
C GLN A 43 7.96 4.94 0.03
N LEU A 44 8.84 4.42 -0.83
CA LEU A 44 9.26 5.07 -2.08
C LEU A 44 8.12 5.22 -3.08
N VAL A 45 7.14 4.31 -3.04
CA VAL A 45 5.89 4.42 -3.79
C VAL A 45 5.10 5.70 -3.41
N GLY A 46 5.39 6.31 -2.26
CA GLY A 46 4.95 7.69 -1.96
C GLY A 46 3.56 7.81 -1.36
N ILE A 47 3.00 6.73 -0.81
CA ILE A 47 1.65 6.73 -0.20
C ILE A 47 1.46 7.86 0.82
N ASN A 48 2.49 8.15 1.63
CA ASN A 48 2.44 9.21 2.64
C ASN A 48 2.33 10.61 2.00
N VAL A 49 2.99 10.82 0.87
CA VAL A 49 2.90 12.07 0.11
C VAL A 49 1.50 12.20 -0.50
N ALA A 50 0.96 11.12 -1.08
CA ALA A 50 -0.40 11.10 -1.61
C ALA A 50 -1.45 11.43 -0.54
N PHE A 51 -1.33 10.87 0.66
CA PHE A 51 -2.22 11.22 1.78
C PHE A 51 -2.05 12.66 2.26
N TYR A 52 -0.81 13.13 2.42
CA TYR A 52 -0.52 14.47 2.93
C TYR A 52 -0.98 15.58 1.98
N TYR A 53 -0.79 15.39 0.67
CA TYR A 53 -1.16 16.35 -0.37
C TYR A 53 -2.53 16.06 -1.01
N SER A 54 -3.27 15.06 -0.54
CA SER A 54 -4.58 14.68 -1.07
C SER A 54 -5.52 15.89 -1.19
N ALA A 55 -5.66 16.67 -0.12
CA ALA A 55 -6.52 17.87 -0.10
C ALA A 55 -6.13 18.90 -1.18
N THR A 56 -4.83 19.14 -1.39
CA THR A 56 -4.32 20.07 -2.40
C THR A 56 -4.50 19.50 -3.81
N LEU A 57 -4.31 18.20 -4.02
CA LEU A 57 -4.57 17.53 -5.29
C LEU A 57 -6.06 17.63 -5.67
N TRP A 58 -6.97 17.43 -4.70
CA TRP A 58 -8.41 17.55 -4.93
C TRP A 58 -8.84 18.97 -5.31
N GLN A 59 -8.19 19.99 -4.75
CA GLN A 59 -8.41 21.38 -5.12
C GLN A 59 -7.96 21.67 -6.57
N SER A 60 -6.81 21.14 -7.00
CA SER A 60 -6.29 21.28 -8.37
C SER A 60 -7.16 20.59 -9.43
N VAL A 61 -7.90 19.55 -9.03
CA VAL A 61 -8.89 18.83 -9.87
C VAL A 61 -10.21 19.60 -10.00
N GLY A 62 -10.41 20.67 -9.22
CA GLY A 62 -11.59 21.53 -9.29
C GLY A 62 -12.78 21.07 -8.43
N ILE A 63 -12.56 20.22 -7.44
CA ILE A 63 -13.58 19.86 -6.45
C ILE A 63 -13.81 21.04 -5.51
N ASP A 64 -15.07 21.46 -5.37
CA ASP A 64 -15.46 22.55 -4.48
C ASP A 64 -15.08 22.23 -3.01
N PRO A 65 -14.56 23.19 -2.23
CA PRO A 65 -14.11 22.96 -0.86
C PRO A 65 -15.17 22.35 0.05
N THR A 66 -16.45 22.64 -0.21
CA THR A 66 -17.61 22.13 0.53
C THR A 66 -17.82 20.62 0.36
N ASP A 67 -17.44 20.05 -0.79
CA ASP A 67 -17.56 18.62 -1.08
C ASP A 67 -16.25 17.86 -0.84
N SER A 68 -15.13 18.58 -0.74
CA SER A 68 -13.78 18.01 -0.53
C SER A 68 -13.67 17.19 0.77
N PHE A 69 -14.42 17.56 1.82
CA PHE A 69 -14.51 16.78 3.06
C PHE A 69 -15.20 15.43 2.86
N PHE A 70 -16.36 15.42 2.18
CA PHE A 70 -17.09 14.19 1.88
C PHE A 70 -16.28 13.26 0.96
N TYR A 71 -15.59 13.82 -0.04
CA TYR A 71 -14.70 13.03 -0.90
C TYR A 71 -13.55 12.39 -0.12
N SER A 72 -12.81 13.18 0.68
CA SER A 72 -11.70 12.66 1.49
C SER A 72 -12.16 11.59 2.51
N PHE A 73 -13.36 11.78 3.07
CA PHE A 73 -14.00 10.81 3.95
C PHE A 73 -14.36 9.51 3.22
N THR A 74 -14.95 9.59 2.02
CA THR A 74 -15.24 8.42 1.18
C THR A 74 -13.97 7.70 0.75
N THR A 75 -12.91 8.42 0.35
CA THR A 75 -11.60 7.83 0.05
C THR A 75 -11.05 7.04 1.23
N SER A 76 -11.20 7.59 2.45
CA SER A 76 -10.75 6.94 3.69
C SER A 76 -11.53 5.65 3.98
N ILE A 77 -12.86 5.67 3.77
CA ILE A 77 -13.70 4.47 3.90
C ILE A 77 -13.30 3.39 2.89
N ILE A 78 -13.09 3.78 1.62
CA ILE A 78 -12.69 2.86 0.55
C ILE A 78 -11.34 2.20 0.89
N ASN A 79 -10.39 2.97 1.44
CA ASN A 79 -9.12 2.41 1.91
C ASN A 79 -9.34 1.34 2.99
N ILE A 80 -10.15 1.65 4.02
CA ILE A 80 -10.41 0.71 5.12
C ILE A 80 -11.05 -0.58 4.57
N ILE A 81 -12.06 -0.45 3.70
CA ILE A 81 -12.73 -1.61 3.10
C ILE A 81 -11.75 -2.41 2.23
N GLY A 82 -10.97 -1.74 1.39
CA GLY A 82 -9.95 -2.38 0.56
C GLY A 82 -8.94 -3.17 1.39
N THR A 83 -8.48 -2.58 2.50
CA THR A 83 -7.54 -3.21 3.44
C THR A 83 -8.16 -4.45 4.10
N VAL A 84 -9.43 -4.39 4.51
CA VAL A 84 -10.13 -5.55 5.08
C VAL A 84 -10.28 -6.67 4.05
N ILE A 85 -10.65 -6.34 2.81
CA ILE A 85 -10.73 -7.31 1.71
C ILE A 85 -9.36 -7.94 1.46
N ALA A 86 -8.30 -7.14 1.39
CA ALA A 86 -6.94 -7.62 1.18
C ALA A 86 -6.49 -8.56 2.32
N MET A 87 -6.80 -8.23 3.58
CA MET A 87 -6.55 -9.11 4.72
C MET A 87 -7.29 -10.45 4.61
N VAL A 88 -8.56 -10.45 4.21
CA VAL A 88 -9.30 -11.73 4.03
C VAL A 88 -8.74 -12.53 2.85
N LEU A 89 -8.32 -11.84 1.79
CA LEU A 89 -7.82 -12.48 0.57
C LEU A 89 -6.40 -13.03 0.73
N VAL A 90 -5.56 -12.41 1.57
CA VAL A 90 -4.17 -12.86 1.80
C VAL A 90 -4.12 -14.26 2.39
N ASP A 91 -5.08 -14.60 3.26
CA ASP A 91 -5.17 -15.90 3.91
C ASP A 91 -5.62 -17.00 2.94
N ARG A 92 -6.33 -16.64 1.85
CA ARG A 92 -6.79 -17.61 0.83
C ARG A 92 -5.87 -17.76 -0.37
N VAL A 93 -5.31 -16.66 -0.87
CA VAL A 93 -4.51 -16.64 -2.13
C VAL A 93 -3.02 -16.75 -1.84
N GLY A 94 -2.59 -16.41 -0.64
CA GLY A 94 -1.19 -16.43 -0.23
C GLY A 94 -0.47 -15.08 -0.43
N ARG A 95 0.56 -14.86 0.38
CA ARG A 95 1.22 -13.55 0.59
C ARG A 95 1.98 -13.03 -0.63
N ARG A 96 2.66 -13.93 -1.38
CA ARG A 96 3.51 -13.57 -2.54
C ARG A 96 2.71 -13.14 -3.78
N PRO A 97 1.69 -13.88 -4.25
CA PRO A 97 0.89 -13.43 -5.40
C PRO A 97 0.11 -12.15 -5.09
N LEU A 98 -0.41 -12.00 -3.86
CA LEU A 98 -1.10 -10.77 -3.46
C LEU A 98 -0.20 -9.53 -3.55
N ALA A 99 1.04 -9.63 -3.05
CA ALA A 99 2.01 -8.53 -3.14
C ALA A 99 2.38 -8.17 -4.59
N LEU A 100 2.47 -9.17 -5.48
CA LEU A 100 2.74 -8.97 -6.90
C LEU A 100 1.58 -8.27 -7.61
N VAL A 101 0.35 -8.72 -7.36
CA VAL A 101 -0.86 -8.10 -7.95
C VAL A 101 -1.02 -6.66 -7.44
N GLY A 102 -0.84 -6.42 -6.14
CA GLY A 102 -0.83 -5.08 -5.56
C GLY A 102 0.22 -4.17 -6.21
N SER A 103 1.46 -4.66 -6.35
CA SER A 103 2.54 -3.90 -6.99
C SER A 103 2.25 -3.51 -8.44
N ILE A 104 1.66 -4.43 -9.22
CA ILE A 104 1.25 -4.16 -10.60
C ILE A 104 0.10 -3.14 -10.62
N GLY A 105 -0.90 -3.29 -9.76
CA GLY A 105 -2.01 -2.35 -9.63
C GLY A 105 -1.54 -0.93 -9.28
N MET A 106 -0.63 -0.80 -8.33
CA MET A 106 0.00 0.48 -7.97
C MET A 106 0.78 1.09 -9.13
N ALA A 107 1.58 0.30 -9.85
CA ALA A 107 2.36 0.80 -10.98
C ALA A 107 1.47 1.34 -12.12
N VAL A 108 0.38 0.63 -12.43
CA VAL A 108 -0.61 1.08 -13.42
C VAL A 108 -1.32 2.34 -12.95
N ALA A 109 -1.75 2.41 -11.70
CA ALA A 109 -2.42 3.58 -11.15
C ALA A 109 -1.52 4.83 -11.20
N LEU A 110 -0.27 4.72 -10.79
CA LEU A 110 0.71 5.81 -10.87
C LEU A 110 1.00 6.23 -12.32
N ALA A 111 1.05 5.29 -13.26
CA ALA A 111 1.24 5.61 -14.67
C ALA A 111 0.04 6.39 -15.24
N VAL A 112 -1.19 6.04 -14.83
CA VAL A 112 -2.41 6.76 -15.21
C VAL A 112 -2.45 8.15 -14.56
N GLU A 113 -2.05 8.29 -13.29
CA GLU A 113 -1.91 9.60 -12.65
C GLU A 113 -0.89 10.47 -13.38
N ALA A 114 0.31 9.94 -13.68
CA ALA A 114 1.33 10.67 -14.41
C ALA A 114 0.83 11.14 -15.78
N TRP A 115 0.07 10.30 -16.50
CA TRP A 115 -0.55 10.68 -17.76
C TRP A 115 -1.63 11.76 -17.57
N ALA A 116 -2.48 11.64 -16.55
CA ALA A 116 -3.53 12.60 -16.26
C ALA A 116 -2.96 13.99 -15.89
N PHE A 117 -1.85 14.04 -15.14
CA PHE A 117 -1.16 15.26 -14.77
C PHE A 117 -0.23 15.82 -15.87
N SER A 118 0.06 15.05 -16.92
CA SER A 118 0.88 15.50 -18.06
C SER A 118 0.13 16.45 -19.01
N ALA A 119 -1.18 16.62 -18.83
CA ALA A 119 -1.97 17.45 -19.70
C ALA A 119 -1.88 18.94 -19.38
N ASP A 120 -2.04 19.77 -20.41
CA ASP A 120 -2.00 21.22 -20.26
C ASP A 120 -3.13 21.71 -19.35
N LEU A 121 -2.77 22.55 -18.38
CA LEU A 121 -3.72 23.15 -17.46
C LEU A 121 -4.57 24.17 -18.22
N VAL A 122 -5.89 24.06 -18.08
CA VAL A 122 -6.86 25.04 -18.57
C VAL A 122 -7.30 25.85 -17.34
N ASP A 123 -7.07 27.17 -17.35
CA ASP A 123 -7.36 28.08 -16.23
C ASP A 123 -6.69 27.69 -14.89
N GLY A 124 -5.48 27.14 -14.94
CA GLY A 124 -4.74 26.71 -13.75
C GLY A 124 -5.31 25.45 -13.08
N LYS A 125 -6.23 24.74 -13.74
CA LYS A 125 -6.79 23.47 -13.30
C LYS A 125 -6.60 22.39 -14.35
N LEU A 126 -6.67 21.13 -13.93
CA LEU A 126 -6.74 20.02 -14.88
C LEU A 126 -8.09 20.05 -15.60
N PRO A 127 -8.13 19.79 -16.91
CA PRO A 127 -9.37 19.49 -17.62
C PRO A 127 -10.21 18.44 -16.87
N THR A 128 -11.53 18.65 -16.80
CA THR A 128 -12.45 17.85 -15.97
C THR A 128 -12.30 16.34 -16.19
N ALA A 129 -12.04 15.91 -17.44
CA ALA A 129 -11.80 14.51 -17.77
C ALA A 129 -10.52 13.96 -17.11
N GLN A 130 -9.40 14.69 -17.18
CA GLN A 130 -8.13 14.27 -16.58
C GLN A 130 -8.18 14.37 -15.06
N GLY A 131 -8.87 15.37 -14.52
CA GLY A 131 -9.13 15.47 -13.09
C GLY A 131 -9.92 14.29 -12.53
N ALA A 132 -11.00 13.88 -13.21
CA ALA A 132 -11.75 12.67 -12.85
C ALA A 132 -10.91 11.40 -13.00
N THR A 133 -10.08 11.32 -14.03
CA THR A 133 -9.20 10.16 -14.26
C THR A 133 -8.13 10.04 -13.17
N ALA A 134 -7.50 11.16 -12.77
CA ALA A 134 -6.56 11.22 -11.66
C ALA A 134 -7.23 10.81 -10.34
N LEU A 135 -8.48 11.22 -10.13
CA LEU A 135 -9.24 10.83 -8.93
C LEU A 135 -9.51 9.34 -8.86
N VAL A 136 -9.95 8.73 -9.95
CA VAL A 136 -10.16 7.29 -10.01
C VAL A 136 -8.83 6.56 -9.82
N ALA A 137 -7.76 7.01 -10.48
CA ALA A 137 -6.44 6.42 -10.37
C ALA A 137 -5.90 6.47 -8.92
N ALA A 138 -6.09 7.56 -8.20
CA ALA A 138 -5.69 7.67 -6.79
C ALA A 138 -6.44 6.67 -5.88
N HIS A 139 -7.74 6.47 -6.10
CA HIS A 139 -8.50 5.47 -5.33
C HIS A 139 -8.05 4.04 -5.65
N VAL A 140 -7.74 3.76 -6.92
CA VAL A 140 -7.21 2.48 -7.35
C VAL A 140 -5.82 2.25 -6.74
N PHE A 141 -4.95 3.26 -6.77
CA PHE A 141 -3.63 3.22 -6.14
C PHE A 141 -3.73 2.86 -4.65
N VAL A 142 -4.60 3.56 -3.92
CA VAL A 142 -4.82 3.32 -2.50
C VAL A 142 -5.41 1.94 -2.22
N LEU A 143 -6.24 1.39 -3.12
CA LEU A 143 -6.82 0.07 -2.97
C LEU A 143 -5.80 -1.06 -3.17
N PHE A 144 -4.78 -0.84 -4.02
CA PHE A 144 -3.75 -1.83 -4.34
C PHE A 144 -2.47 -1.70 -3.49
N PHE A 145 -2.37 -0.66 -2.66
CA PHE A 145 -1.29 -0.44 -1.70
C PHE A 145 -1.41 -1.36 -0.48
#